data_AF-A0A974YHA1-F1
#
_entry.id   AF-A0A974YHA1-F1
#
_cell.length_a   1.000
_cell.length_b   1.000
_cell.length_c   1.000
_cell.angle_alpha   90.00
_cell.angle_beta   90.00
_cell.angle_gamma   90.00
#
_symmetry.space_group_name_H-M   'P 1'
#
loop_
_entity.id
_entity.type
_entity.pdbx_description
1 polymer ?
#
loop_
_entity_poly.entity_id
_entity_poly.type
_entity_poly.pdbx_seq_one_letter_code
_entity_poly.pdbx_strand_id
1 'polypeptide(L)'
;MAQYHGSQWWALSDAAVQKFLSVYHADEDLRTSFEYSAVPDEHYIQTALRHSDLAPKITGSPMLADFSKHPTPYVYTNATELDQPKKTTKLFARKCPSDCSSLIEAIRPHPRFTF
;
A
#
# COMPACT_ATOMS: atom_id res chain seq x y z
N MET A 1 -20.67 -12.75 0.35
CA MET A 1 -19.56 -12.11 -0.38
C MET A 1 -18.26 -12.79 0.04
N ALA A 2 -17.36 -13.14 -0.89
CA ALA A 2 -16.05 -13.68 -0.50
C ALA A 2 -15.21 -12.58 0.17
N GLN A 3 -14.25 -12.90 1.03
CA GLN A 3 -13.36 -11.89 1.62
C GLN A 3 -12.04 -11.87 0.88
N TYR A 4 -11.55 -10.68 0.56
CA TYR A 4 -10.25 -10.45 -0.06
C TYR A 4 -9.38 -9.64 0.89
N HIS A 5 -8.06 -9.86 0.82
CA HIS A 5 -7.09 -9.16 1.64
C HIS A 5 -5.92 -8.65 0.79
N GLY A 6 -5.19 -7.68 1.33
CA GLY A 6 -4.02 -7.12 0.68
C GLY A 6 -3.27 -6.15 1.60
N SER A 7 -2.41 -5.31 1.01
CA SER A 7 -1.69 -4.30 1.78
C SER A 7 -2.60 -3.18 2.27
N GLN A 8 -2.29 -2.65 3.46
CA GLN A 8 -2.83 -1.38 3.98
C GLN A 8 -2.47 -0.17 3.09
N TRP A 9 -1.46 -0.30 2.23
CA TRP A 9 -1.01 0.78 1.35
C TRP A 9 -1.56 0.59 -0.05
N TRP A 10 -2.36 1.53 -0.50
CA TRP A 10 -3.05 1.50 -1.78
C TRP A 10 -2.90 2.83 -2.52
N ALA A 11 -3.07 2.77 -3.84
CA ALA A 11 -3.33 3.93 -4.67
C ALA A 11 -4.63 3.66 -5.41
N LEU A 12 -5.61 4.55 -5.25
CA LEU A 12 -6.94 4.41 -5.83
C LEU A 12 -7.14 5.47 -6.90
N SER A 13 -7.66 5.05 -8.05
CA SER A 13 -8.19 6.00 -9.03
C SER A 13 -9.50 6.59 -8.51
N ASP A 14 -9.90 7.74 -9.05
CA ASP A 14 -11.20 8.35 -8.72
C ASP A 14 -12.35 7.34 -8.90
N ALA A 15 -12.39 6.62 -10.02
CA ALA A 15 -13.40 5.59 -10.26
C ALA A 15 -13.45 4.50 -9.16
N ALA A 16 -12.28 4.09 -8.63
CA ALA A 16 -12.23 3.12 -7.54
C ALA A 16 -12.75 3.71 -6.22
N VAL A 17 -12.42 4.98 -5.93
CA VAL A 17 -12.95 5.70 -4.77
C VAL A 17 -14.48 5.80 -4.85
N GLN A 18 -15.01 6.27 -5.97
CA GLN A 18 -16.46 6.38 -6.17
C GLN A 18 -17.15 5.03 -6.04
N LYS A 19 -16.55 3.96 -6.60
CA LYS A 19 -17.09 2.61 -6.47
C LYS A 19 -17.11 2.14 -5.03
N PHE A 20 -16.02 2.33 -4.28
CA PHE A 20 -15.97 1.98 -2.87
C PHE A 20 -17.02 2.75 -2.05
N LEU A 21 -17.13 4.06 -2.25
CA LEU A 21 -18.13 4.88 -1.55
C LEU A 21 -19.55 4.43 -1.87
N SER A 22 -19.84 4.05 -3.12
CA SER A 22 -21.15 3.51 -3.48
C SER A 22 -21.49 2.22 -2.71
N VAL A 23 -20.52 1.33 -2.51
CA VAL A 23 -20.70 0.12 -1.70
C VAL A 23 -20.86 0.47 -0.22
N TYR A 24 -20.02 1.36 0.30
CA TYR A 24 -20.06 1.83 1.69
C TYR A 24 -21.42 2.41 2.08
N HIS A 25 -22.06 3.15 1.17
CA HIS A 25 -23.38 3.74 1.40
C HIS A 25 -24.55 2.79 1.16
N ALA A 26 -24.38 1.75 0.33
CA ALA A 26 -25.45 0.84 -0.04
C ALA A 26 -25.57 -0.39 0.87
N ASP A 27 -24.48 -0.80 1.54
CA ASP A 27 -24.43 -2.04 2.31
C ASP A 27 -23.99 -1.76 3.76
N GLU A 28 -24.97 -1.44 4.60
CA GLU A 28 -24.76 -1.13 6.01
C GLU A 28 -24.26 -2.34 6.81
N ASP A 29 -24.75 -3.55 6.50
CA ASP A 29 -24.33 -4.77 7.17
C ASP A 29 -22.85 -5.07 6.89
N LEU A 30 -22.42 -4.93 5.64
CA LEU A 30 -21.01 -5.09 5.26
C LEU A 30 -20.13 -4.06 5.96
N ARG A 31 -20.54 -2.79 5.96
CA ARG A 31 -19.82 -1.71 6.65
C ARG A 31 -19.67 -2.01 8.14
N THR A 32 -20.76 -2.36 8.81
CA THR A 32 -20.79 -2.69 10.23
C THR A 32 -19.90 -3.89 10.54
N SER A 33 -19.91 -4.92 9.67
CA SER A 33 -19.05 -6.10 9.85
C SER A 33 -17.55 -5.75 9.84
N PHE A 34 -17.14 -4.80 8.99
CA PHE A 34 -15.75 -4.36 8.93
C PHE A 34 -15.39 -3.36 10.04
N GLU A 35 -16.35 -2.59 10.56
CA GLU A 35 -16.13 -1.68 11.69
C GLU A 35 -15.62 -2.42 12.94
N TYR A 36 -16.11 -3.64 13.17
CA TYR A 36 -15.71 -4.49 14.29
C TYR A 36 -14.68 -5.57 13.91
N SER A 37 -14.13 -5.51 12.69
CA SER A 37 -13.12 -6.46 12.24
C SER A 37 -11.71 -6.07 12.66
N ALA A 38 -10.82 -7.07 12.76
CA ALA A 38 -9.40 -6.80 12.93
C ALA A 38 -8.79 -6.32 11.60
N VAL A 39 -8.03 -5.21 11.65
CA VAL A 39 -7.26 -4.67 10.52
C VAL A 39 -8.13 -4.42 9.26
N PRO A 40 -9.24 -3.66 9.37
CA PRO A 40 -10.21 -3.50 8.28
C PRO A 40 -9.62 -2.86 7.01
N ASP A 41 -8.51 -2.14 7.13
CA ASP A 41 -7.77 -1.52 6.03
C ASP A 41 -7.02 -2.53 5.15
N GLU A 42 -6.75 -3.75 5.65
CA GLU A 42 -6.22 -4.86 4.84
C GLU A 42 -7.30 -5.65 4.11
N HIS A 43 -8.58 -5.48 4.46
CA HIS A 43 -9.66 -6.32 3.96
C HIS A 43 -10.81 -5.59 3.25
N TYR A 44 -11.27 -4.46 3.78
CA TYR A 44 -12.57 -3.90 3.38
C TYR A 44 -12.55 -3.34 1.95
N ILE A 45 -11.60 -2.45 1.65
CA ILE A 45 -11.46 -1.86 0.31
C ILE A 45 -11.19 -2.95 -0.73
N GLN A 46 -10.35 -3.93 -0.39
CA GLN A 46 -9.99 -5.05 -1.26
C GLN A 46 -11.23 -5.90 -1.55
N THR A 47 -12.02 -6.21 -0.52
CA THR A 47 -13.26 -6.99 -0.64
C THR A 47 -14.31 -6.25 -1.48
N ALA A 48 -14.58 -4.98 -1.17
CA ALA A 48 -15.56 -4.18 -1.90
C ALA A 48 -15.20 -4.03 -3.39
N LEU A 49 -13.94 -3.71 -3.70
CA LEU A 49 -13.50 -3.50 -5.09
C LEU A 49 -13.38 -4.81 -5.87
N ARG A 50 -13.02 -5.93 -5.24
CA ARG A 50 -12.94 -7.24 -5.92
C ARG A 50 -14.30 -7.80 -6.34
N HIS A 51 -15.40 -7.35 -5.73
CA HIS A 51 -16.76 -7.68 -6.17
C HIS A 51 -17.35 -6.65 -7.14
N SER A 52 -16.56 -5.67 -7.58
CA SER A 52 -16.98 -4.67 -8.56
C SER A 52 -16.52 -5.03 -9.98
N ASP A 53 -17.06 -4.29 -10.94
CA ASP A 53 -16.61 -4.26 -12.34
C ASP A 53 -15.15 -3.79 -12.51
N LEU A 54 -14.54 -3.20 -11.47
CA LEU A 54 -13.13 -2.81 -11.47
C LEU A 54 -12.18 -3.95 -11.10
N ALA A 55 -12.68 -5.12 -10.68
CA ALA A 55 -11.84 -6.24 -10.22
C ALA A 55 -10.72 -6.64 -11.19
N PRO A 56 -10.91 -6.64 -12.54
CA PRO A 56 -9.85 -6.95 -13.50
C PRO A 56 -8.73 -5.90 -13.56
N LYS A 57 -8.98 -4.68 -13.10
CA LYS A 57 -8.03 -3.55 -13.10
C LYS A 57 -7.21 -3.47 -11.82
N ILE A 58 -7.53 -4.27 -10.81
CA ILE A 58 -6.83 -4.26 -9.52
C ILE A 58 -5.44 -4.88 -9.69
N THR A 59 -4.41 -4.08 -9.43
CA THR A 59 -3.01 -4.50 -9.38
C THR A 59 -2.51 -4.54 -7.93
N GLY A 60 -1.28 -5.01 -7.72
CA GLY A 60 -0.69 -5.07 -6.37
C GLY A 60 -0.36 -3.69 -5.79
N SER A 61 -0.20 -3.62 -4.47
CA SER A 61 0.16 -2.39 -3.74
C SER A 61 1.36 -1.65 -4.37
N PRO A 62 1.37 -0.30 -4.40
CA PRO A 62 2.54 0.46 -4.85
C PRO A 62 3.68 0.48 -3.83
N MET A 63 3.48 -0.08 -2.63
CA MET A 63 4.43 -0.08 -1.53
C MET A 63 5.27 -1.37 -1.51
N LEU A 64 6.59 -1.22 -1.42
CA LEU A 64 7.50 -2.28 -1.02
C LEU A 64 7.52 -2.35 0.52
N ALA A 65 7.08 -3.48 1.06
CA ALA A 65 7.30 -3.84 2.45
C ALA A 65 8.17 -5.09 2.49
N ASP A 66 9.37 -4.98 3.06
CA ASP A 66 10.32 -6.10 3.13
C ASP A 66 10.02 -6.98 4.34
N PHE A 67 9.49 -8.18 4.07
CA PHE A 67 9.21 -9.21 5.07
C PHE A 67 10.31 -10.29 5.11
N SER A 68 11.37 -10.15 4.33
CA SER A 68 12.47 -11.13 4.26
C SER A 68 13.49 -10.99 5.39
N LYS A 69 13.41 -9.91 6.17
CA LYS A 69 14.34 -9.57 7.26
C LYS A 69 13.60 -9.29 8.56
N HIS A 70 14.22 -9.61 9.70
CA HIS A 70 13.67 -9.34 11.03
C HIS A 70 14.28 -8.07 11.66
N PRO A 71 13.50 -7.28 12.42
CA PRO A 71 12.04 -7.41 12.63
C PRO A 71 11.24 -7.11 11.35
N THR A 72 10.05 -7.71 11.21
CA THR A 72 9.18 -7.53 10.03
C THR A 72 8.02 -6.56 10.31
N PRO A 73 7.57 -5.75 9.32
CA PRO A 73 8.32 -5.41 8.11
C PRO A 73 9.59 -4.62 8.46
N TYR A 74 10.66 -4.85 7.69
CA TYR A 74 12.00 -4.34 7.95
C TYR A 74 12.06 -2.80 7.96
N VAL A 75 12.98 -2.28 8.78
CA VAL A 75 13.30 -0.87 8.90
C VAL A 75 14.67 -0.64 8.27
N TYR A 76 14.72 0.05 7.13
CA TYR A 76 15.97 0.42 6.47
C TYR A 76 16.69 1.45 7.35
N THR A 77 17.94 1.21 7.73
CA THR A 77 18.68 2.06 8.67
C THR A 77 19.81 2.85 8.01
N ASN A 78 20.27 2.44 6.83
CA ASN A 78 21.37 3.10 6.13
C ASN A 78 21.23 3.00 4.59
N ALA A 79 21.97 3.86 3.88
CA ALA A 79 21.87 4.00 2.43
C ALA A 79 22.22 2.74 1.63
N THR A 80 23.12 1.90 2.14
CA THR A 80 23.57 0.69 1.42
C THR A 80 22.48 -0.37 1.32
N GLU A 81 21.48 -0.31 2.20
CA GLU A 81 20.33 -1.23 2.18
C GLU A 81 19.32 -0.88 1.07
N LEU A 82 19.46 0.28 0.42
CA LEU A 82 18.53 0.77 -0.60
C LEU A 82 18.77 0.19 -2.00
N ASP A 83 19.82 -0.61 -2.20
CA ASP A 83 20.12 -1.21 -3.51
C ASP A 83 19.02 -2.16 -4.00
N GLN A 84 18.37 -2.89 -3.09
CA GLN A 84 17.25 -3.77 -3.44
C GLN A 84 15.96 -2.98 -3.67
N PRO A 85 15.54 -2.04 -2.80
CA PRO A 85 14.43 -1.12 -3.08
C PRO A 85 14.58 -0.35 -4.40
N LYS A 86 15.79 0.02 -4.81
CA LYS A 86 16.01 0.71 -6.09
C LYS A 86 15.77 -0.17 -7.33
N LYS A 87 15.68 -1.50 -7.17
CA LYS A 87 15.48 -2.45 -8.27
C LYS A 87 14.03 -2.89 -8.44
N THR A 88 13.13 -2.52 -7.54
CA THR A 88 11.72 -2.92 -7.63
C THR A 88 10.90 -1.97 -8.51
N THR A 89 9.79 -2.45 -9.05
CA THR A 89 8.80 -1.64 -9.77
C THR A 89 7.82 -0.92 -8.84
N LYS A 90 7.94 -1.12 -7.52
CA LYS A 90 7.16 -0.40 -6.51
C LYS A 90 7.59 1.06 -6.47
N LEU A 91 6.62 1.95 -6.29
CA LEU A 91 6.85 3.41 -6.28
C LEU A 91 7.31 3.90 -4.91
N PHE A 92 6.95 3.18 -3.84
CA PHE A 92 7.27 3.54 -2.47
C PHE A 92 7.91 2.36 -1.75
N ALA A 93 8.66 2.64 -0.67
CA ALA A 93 9.19 1.64 0.24
C ALA A 93 8.94 2.04 1.70
N ARG A 94 8.73 1.06 2.57
CA ARG A 94 8.65 1.20 4.03
C ARG A 94 9.55 0.15 4.70
N LYS A 95 10.12 0.38 5.88
CA LYS A 95 10.01 1.51 6.83
C LYS A 95 11.38 2.19 7.03
N CYS A 96 11.42 3.34 7.69
CA CYS A 96 12.66 3.97 8.14
C CYS A 96 12.57 4.39 9.62
N PRO A 97 13.69 4.68 10.31
CA PRO A 97 13.74 5.11 11.71
C PRO A 97 13.03 6.45 11.94
N SER A 98 13.09 7.00 13.16
CA SER A 98 12.60 8.37 13.39
C SER A 98 13.42 9.42 12.65
N ASP A 99 14.74 9.21 12.54
CA ASP A 99 15.63 9.98 11.68
C ASP A 99 15.97 9.18 10.42
N CYS A 100 15.50 9.66 9.28
CA CYS A 100 15.74 9.06 7.96
C CYS A 100 16.57 9.96 7.04
N SER A 101 17.25 10.98 7.57
CA SER A 101 17.90 12.02 6.76
C SER A 101 18.93 11.44 5.78
N SER A 102 19.75 10.48 6.24
CA SER A 102 20.75 9.79 5.41
C SER A 102 20.13 8.94 4.29
N LEU A 103 18.96 8.34 4.54
CA LEU A 103 18.22 7.56 3.55
C LEU A 103 17.62 8.46 2.48
N ILE A 104 17.03 9.59 2.89
CA ILE A 104 16.46 10.59 1.97
C ILE A 104 17.55 11.16 1.07
N GLU A 105 18.72 11.48 1.62
CA GLU A 105 19.86 11.97 0.85
C GLU A 105 20.31 10.94 -0.20
N ALA A 106 20.34 9.65 0.16
CA ALA A 106 20.75 8.57 -0.73
C ALA A 106 19.77 8.24 -1.89
N ILE A 107 18.53 8.74 -1.83
CA ILE A 107 17.53 8.59 -2.89
C ILE A 107 17.25 9.89 -3.66
N ARG A 108 17.74 11.05 -3.19
CA ARG A 108 17.57 12.28 -3.95
C ARG A 108 18.26 12.12 -5.31
N PRO A 109 17.58 12.47 -6.41
CA PRO A 109 18.24 12.49 -7.71
C PRO A 109 19.43 13.44 -7.63
N HIS A 110 20.59 12.97 -8.10
CA HIS A 110 21.79 13.80 -8.15
C HIS A 110 21.45 15.03 -9.02
N PRO A 111 21.77 16.27 -8.60
CA PRO A 111 21.36 17.50 -9.27
C PRO A 111 21.81 17.66 -10.75
N ARG A 112 22.51 16.68 -11.32
CA ARG A 112 22.88 16.63 -12.74
C ARG A 112 21.82 15.98 -13.63
N PHE A 113 20.73 15.45 -13.07
CA PHE A 113 19.65 14.82 -13.80
C PHE A 113 18.30 15.32 -13.29
N THR A 114 17.90 16.49 -13.76
CA THR A 114 16.52 16.97 -13.73
C THR A 114 16.00 16.93 -15.17
N PHE A 115 14.82 16.34 -15.36
CA PHE A 115 14.07 16.37 -16.63
C PHE A 115 13.63 17.79 -16.97
#